data_AF-A0A835JQM8-F1
#
_entry.id   AF-A0A835JQM8-F1
#
_cell.length_a   1.000
_cell.length_b   1.000
_cell.length_c   1.000
_cell.angle_alpha   90.00
_cell.angle_beta   90.00
_cell.angle_gamma   90.00
#
_symmetry.space_group_name_H-M   'P 1'
#
loop_
_entity.id
_entity.type
_entity.pdbx_description
1 polymer ?
#
loop_
_entity_poly.entity_id
_entity_poly.type
_entity_poly.pdbx_seq_one_letter_code
_entity_poly.pdbx_strand_id
1 'polypeptide(L)'
;MYIIFVPLCIVSTLPQVYIYSSGSRLAQRLIFGKTNYGDLRKYLSGFFDTTVGNKKETQSYIEITESLGVDKPSDILFLTDVFQEAVAAKAAGLEVMISIRPGNAPLPDDHSFKTITAFTEI
;
A
#
# COMPACT_ATOMS: atom_id res chain seq x y z
N MET A 1 4.92 -4.92 -20.48
CA MET A 1 5.25 -5.47 -19.15
C MET A 1 4.75 -4.48 -18.10
N TYR A 2 3.45 -4.51 -17.82
CA TYR A 2 2.77 -3.59 -16.90
C TYR A 2 2.97 -4.08 -15.47
N ILE A 3 4.19 -3.96 -14.95
CA ILE A 3 4.49 -4.31 -13.56
C ILE A 3 4.65 -3.01 -12.80
N ILE A 4 3.52 -2.39 -12.43
CA ILE A 4 3.42 -1.50 -11.28
C ILE A 4 2.03 -1.74 -10.65
N PHE A 5 1.82 -2.95 -10.12
CA PHE A 5 0.96 -3.14 -8.95
C PHE A 5 1.71 -2.47 -7.78
N VAL A 6 1.64 -1.15 -7.71
CA VAL A 6 1.90 -0.46 -6.45
C VAL A 6 0.55 0.02 -6.05
N PRO A 7 -0.03 -0.66 -5.05
CA PRO A 7 -0.61 0.17 -4.04
C PRO A 7 -0.41 -0.56 -2.71
N LEU A 8 0.75 -0.32 -2.15
CA LEU A 8 0.84 0.01 -0.74
C LEU A 8 1.99 0.99 -0.68
N CYS A 9 1.63 2.24 -0.45
CA CYS A 9 2.52 3.24 0.12
C CYS A 9 1.97 3.45 1.52
N ILE A 10 2.85 3.56 2.50
CA ILE A 10 2.56 4.12 3.82
C ILE A 10 3.28 5.46 3.79
N VAL A 11 2.58 6.57 4.00
CA VAL A 11 3.21 7.88 4.14
C VAL A 11 2.99 8.34 5.57
N SER A 12 4.06 8.43 6.37
CA SER A 12 4.08 9.11 7.66
C SER A 12 4.79 10.47 7.55
N THR A 13 4.84 11.22 8.66
CA THR A 13 5.23 12.64 8.79
C THR A 13 6.64 13.04 8.30
N LEU A 14 7.45 12.07 7.87
CA LEU A 14 8.58 12.19 6.93
C LEU A 14 8.37 11.07 5.91
N PRO A 15 8.50 11.26 4.57
CA PRO A 15 7.90 10.34 3.60
C PRO A 15 8.69 9.02 3.51
N GLN A 16 8.53 8.18 4.53
CA GLN A 16 9.05 6.83 4.59
C GLN A 16 8.09 5.95 3.82
N VAL A 17 8.49 5.51 2.63
CA VAL A 17 7.64 4.67 1.78
C VAL A 17 7.87 3.19 2.09
N TYR A 18 6.79 2.47 2.40
CA TYR A 18 6.80 1.03 2.61
C TYR A 18 5.95 0.34 1.56
N ILE A 19 6.27 -0.91 1.22
CA ILE A 19 5.47 -1.77 0.33
C ILE A 19 4.88 -2.91 1.14
N TYR A 20 3.62 -3.28 0.89
CA TYR A 20 3.09 -4.61 1.22
C TYR A 20 2.27 -5.23 0.13
N SER A 21 2.63 -6.49 -0.12
CA SER A 21 2.21 -7.27 -1.26
C SER A 21 2.20 -8.74 -0.86
N SER A 22 1.41 -9.54 -1.57
CA SER A 22 1.42 -10.99 -1.41
C SER A 22 2.71 -11.66 -1.89
N GLY A 23 3.53 -10.95 -2.68
CA GLY A 23 4.87 -11.40 -3.02
C GLY A 23 5.81 -11.34 -1.82
N SER A 24 6.74 -12.29 -1.70
CA SER A 24 7.70 -12.30 -0.57
C SER A 24 8.56 -11.03 -0.54
N ARG A 25 9.03 -10.63 0.65
CA ARG A 25 9.97 -9.50 0.81
C ARG A 25 11.17 -9.61 -0.14
N LEU A 26 11.69 -10.82 -0.37
CA LEU A 26 12.79 -11.04 -1.31
C LEU A 26 12.39 -10.70 -2.75
N ALA A 27 11.23 -11.18 -3.20
CA ALA A 27 10.72 -10.87 -4.54
C ALA A 27 10.49 -9.37 -4.73
N GLN A 28 9.90 -8.70 -3.73
CA GLN A 28 9.71 -7.25 -3.75
C GLN A 28 11.04 -6.50 -3.86
N ARG A 29 12.05 -6.86 -3.05
CA ARG A 29 13.40 -6.28 -3.14
C ARG A 29 14.04 -6.49 -4.50
N LEU A 30 13.82 -7.63 -5.15
CA LEU A 30 14.35 -7.90 -6.49
C LEU A 30 13.66 -7.02 -7.54
N ILE A 31 12.34 -6.90 -7.49
CA ILE A 31 11.55 -6.07 -8.41
C ILE A 31 12.00 -4.61 -8.32
N PHE A 32 12.06 -4.04 -7.12
CA PHE A 32 12.48 -2.64 -6.94
C PHE A 32 13.99 -2.41 -7.12
N GLY A 33 14.81 -3.46 -7.07
CA GLY A 33 16.24 -3.38 -7.36
C GLY A 33 16.58 -3.42 -8.86
N LYS A 34 15.66 -3.84 -9.73
CA LYS A 34 15.89 -4.02 -11.17
C LYS A 34 14.76 -3.41 -12.00
N THR A 35 14.49 -2.12 -11.80
CA THR A 35 13.46 -1.41 -12.57
C THR A 35 14.04 -0.79 -13.84
N ASN A 36 13.18 -0.34 -14.75
CA ASN A 36 13.57 0.44 -15.94
C ASN A 36 14.19 1.81 -15.58
N TYR A 37 14.06 2.25 -14.32
CA TYR A 37 14.61 3.49 -13.79
C TYR A 37 15.80 3.23 -12.84
N GLY A 38 16.36 2.02 -12.87
CA GLY A 38 17.44 1.60 -11.98
C GLY A 38 16.95 1.04 -10.65
N ASP A 39 17.81 1.11 -9.63
CA ASP A 39 17.52 0.65 -8.28
C ASP A 39 16.71 1.71 -7.50
N LEU A 40 15.44 1.40 -7.25
CA LEU A 40 14.52 2.27 -6.52
C LEU A 40 14.48 1.99 -5.02
N ARG A 41 15.19 0.97 -4.52
CA ARG A 41 15.14 0.59 -3.08
C ARG A 41 15.59 1.71 -2.16
N LYS A 42 16.43 2.63 -2.64
CA LYS A 42 16.87 3.83 -1.89
C LYS A 42 15.72 4.78 -1.51
N TYR A 43 14.58 4.67 -2.17
CA TYR A 43 13.38 5.46 -1.87
C TYR A 43 12.40 4.70 -0.96
N LEU A 44 12.68 3.44 -0.63
CA LEU A 44 11.82 2.59 0.18
C LEU A 44 12.46 2.35 1.55
N SER A 45 11.67 2.50 2.59
CA SER A 45 12.07 2.30 3.99
C SER A 45 11.89 0.84 4.44
N GLY A 46 11.01 0.08 3.78
CA GLY A 46 10.82 -1.33 4.11
C GLY A 46 9.79 -2.05 3.24
N PHE A 47 9.65 -3.34 3.53
CA PHE A 47 8.76 -4.27 2.83
C PHE A 47 8.05 -5.16 3.85
N PHE A 48 6.75 -5.27 3.70
CA PHE A 48 5.87 -6.20 4.41
C PHE A 48 5.31 -7.20 3.39
N ASP A 49 4.99 -8.40 3.84
CA ASP A 49 4.38 -9.45 3.03
C ASP A 49 3.34 -10.19 3.87
N THR A 50 2.74 -11.25 3.32
CA THR A 50 1.66 -11.99 4.00
C THR A 50 2.11 -12.72 5.28
N THR A 51 3.37 -12.61 5.69
CA THR A 51 3.79 -13.07 7.02
C THR A 51 3.21 -12.18 8.14
N VAL A 52 2.77 -10.96 7.82
CA VAL A 52 2.00 -10.07 8.71
C VAL A 52 0.48 -10.38 8.65
N GLY A 53 0.10 -11.39 7.86
CA GLY A 53 -1.28 -11.81 7.68
C GLY A 53 -1.88 -11.41 6.34
N ASN A 54 -3.20 -11.57 6.23
CA ASN A 54 -3.93 -11.40 4.99
C ASN A 54 -4.25 -9.93 4.71
N LYS A 55 -4.04 -9.46 3.48
CA LYS A 55 -4.33 -8.08 3.06
C LYS A 55 -5.79 -7.66 3.21
N LYS A 56 -6.71 -8.62 3.35
CA LYS A 56 -8.15 -8.37 3.53
C LYS A 56 -8.59 -8.39 5.00
N GLU A 57 -7.66 -8.58 5.93
CA GLU A 57 -7.92 -8.64 7.36
C GLU A 57 -7.43 -7.36 8.03
N THR A 58 -8.30 -6.74 8.84
CA THR A 58 -7.99 -5.53 9.60
C THR A 58 -6.77 -5.70 10.50
N GLN A 59 -6.59 -6.90 11.07
CA GLN A 59 -5.50 -7.21 11.99
C GLN A 59 -4.11 -6.98 11.37
N SER A 60 -3.93 -7.29 10.09
CA SER A 60 -2.65 -7.07 9.41
C SER A 60 -2.26 -5.59 9.36
N TYR A 61 -3.22 -4.67 9.25
CA TYR A 61 -2.94 -3.24 9.25
C TYR A 61 -2.67 -2.68 10.65
N ILE A 62 -3.27 -3.29 11.68
CA ILE A 62 -2.93 -3.01 13.08
C ILE A 62 -1.48 -3.42 13.35
N GLU A 63 -1.11 -4.65 12.97
CA GLU A 63 0.27 -5.15 13.13
C GLU A 63 1.30 -4.32 12.35
N ILE A 64 0.95 -3.87 11.14
CA ILE A 64 1.80 -2.95 10.38
C ILE A 64 1.97 -1.63 11.12
N THR A 65 0.89 -1.04 11.63
CA THR A 65 0.94 0.25 12.36
C THR A 65 1.83 0.14 13.60
N GLU A 66 1.68 -0.95 14.37
CA GLU A 66 2.52 -1.25 15.53
C GLU A 66 3.99 -1.47 15.14
N SER A 67 4.23 -2.23 14.06
CA SER A 67 5.59 -2.49 13.56
C SER A 67 6.32 -1.23 13.10
N LEU A 68 5.56 -0.24 12.60
CA LEU A 68 6.09 1.05 12.19
C LEU A 68 6.32 2.01 13.37
N GLY A 69 5.77 1.70 14.55
CA GLY A 69 5.88 2.54 15.74
C GLY A 69 5.19 3.91 15.57
N VAL A 70 4.10 3.96 14.80
CA VAL A 70 3.33 5.19 14.58
C VAL A 70 2.28 5.35 15.68
N ASP A 71 2.20 6.55 16.27
CA ASP A 71 1.28 6.83 17.39
C ASP A 71 -0.20 6.79 16.98
N LYS A 72 -0.51 7.22 15.75
CA LYS A 72 -1.88 7.24 15.22
C LYS A 72 -1.96 6.49 13.89
N PRO A 73 -2.85 5.49 13.77
CA PRO A 73 -3.07 4.81 12.49
C PRO A 73 -3.43 5.77 11.34
N SER A 74 -4.11 6.88 11.65
CA SER A 74 -4.47 7.93 10.69
C SER A 74 -3.28 8.68 10.09
N ASP A 75 -2.09 8.57 10.69
CA ASP A 75 -0.85 9.15 10.16
C ASP A 75 -0.24 8.26 9.07
N ILE A 76 -0.88 7.13 8.75
CA ILE A 76 -0.52 6.24 7.65
C ILE A 76 -1.57 6.41 6.55
N LEU A 77 -1.14 6.96 5.40
CA LEU A 77 -1.90 6.87 4.16
C LEU A 77 -1.60 5.56 3.45
N PHE A 78 -2.59 4.68 3.30
CA PHE A 78 -2.58 3.48 2.47
C PHE A 78 -3.17 3.74 1.09
N LEU A 79 -2.41 3.43 0.06
CA LEU A 79 -2.91 3.34 -1.31
C LEU A 79 -3.17 1.87 -1.64
N THR A 80 -4.36 1.48 -2.13
CA THR A 80 -4.63 0.12 -2.70
C THR A 80 -5.41 0.23 -4.02
N ASP A 81 -5.38 -0.76 -4.91
CA ASP A 81 -6.30 -0.89 -6.04
C ASP A 81 -7.44 -1.86 -5.75
N VAL A 82 -7.37 -2.57 -4.61
CA VAL A 82 -8.31 -3.62 -4.22
C VAL A 82 -9.24 -3.08 -3.14
N PHE A 83 -10.54 -3.04 -3.45
CA PHE A 83 -11.56 -2.52 -2.52
C PHE A 83 -11.55 -3.20 -1.15
N GLN A 84 -11.41 -4.53 -1.09
CA GLN A 84 -11.42 -5.26 0.19
C GLN A 84 -10.22 -4.91 1.07
N GLU A 85 -9.07 -4.61 0.48
CA GLU A 85 -7.90 -4.13 1.23
C GLU A 85 -8.16 -2.73 1.79
N ALA A 86 -8.82 -1.86 1.00
CA ALA A 86 -9.16 -0.50 1.41
C ALA A 86 -10.10 -0.51 2.63
N VAL A 87 -11.11 -1.39 2.59
CA VAL A 87 -12.05 -1.59 3.71
C VAL A 87 -11.32 -2.08 4.96
N ALA A 88 -10.45 -3.08 4.83
CA ALA A 88 -9.71 -3.64 5.96
C ALA A 88 -8.77 -2.61 6.61
N ALA A 89 -8.04 -1.84 5.81
CA ALA A 89 -7.16 -0.78 6.31
C ALA A 89 -7.93 0.37 6.95
N LYS A 90 -9.05 0.79 6.35
CA LYS A 90 -9.87 1.86 6.94
C LYS A 90 -10.48 1.43 8.27
N ALA A 91 -10.88 0.16 8.38
CA ALA A 91 -11.34 -0.42 9.65
C ALA A 91 -10.23 -0.45 10.73
N ALA A 92 -8.95 -0.48 10.34
CA ALA A 92 -7.82 -0.36 11.25
C ALA A 92 -7.46 1.11 11.60
N GLY A 93 -8.20 2.08 11.05
CA GLY A 93 -8.03 3.51 11.32
C GLY A 93 -7.04 4.23 10.40
N LEU A 94 -6.53 3.57 9.35
CA LEU A 94 -5.62 4.19 8.39
C LEU A 94 -6.37 5.20 7.50
N GLU A 95 -5.64 6.18 6.97
CA GLU A 95 -6.11 6.94 5.82
C GLU A 95 -5.96 6.08 4.57
N VAL A 96 -6.95 6.13 3.66
CA VAL A 96 -7.00 5.21 2.52
C VAL A 96 -7.41 5.93 1.25
N MET A 97 -6.67 5.69 0.16
CA MET A 97 -7.08 6.08 -1.19
C MET A 97 -7.00 4.89 -2.14
N ILE A 98 -7.92 4.82 -3.09
CA ILE A 98 -7.93 3.77 -4.11
C ILE A 98 -7.25 4.26 -5.39
N SER A 99 -6.22 3.55 -5.85
CA SER A 99 -5.56 3.84 -7.13
C SER A 99 -6.32 3.18 -8.27
N ILE A 100 -6.86 3.99 -9.19
CA ILE A 100 -7.54 3.54 -10.39
C ILE A 100 -6.52 3.46 -11.53
N ARG A 101 -6.33 2.25 -12.07
CA ARG A 101 -5.49 1.98 -13.23
C ARG A 101 -6.27 1.22 -14.31
N PRO A 102 -5.91 1.38 -15.60
CA PRO A 102 -6.51 0.58 -16.66
C PRO A 102 -6.35 -0.92 -16.38
N GLY A 103 -7.47 -1.65 -16.35
CA GLY A 103 -7.50 -3.10 -16.07
C GLY A 103 -7.82 -3.49 -14.63
N ASN A 104 -7.99 -2.52 -13.71
CA ASN A 104 -8.44 -2.81 -12.35
C ASN A 104 -9.90 -3.32 -12.35
N ALA A 105 -10.24 -4.10 -11.33
CA ALA A 105 -11.63 -4.50 -11.09
C ALA A 105 -12.51 -3.26 -10.85
N PRO A 106 -13.78 -3.29 -11.29
CA PRO A 106 -14.70 -2.20 -11.00
C PRO A 106 -14.89 -2.06 -9.49
N LEU A 107 -15.03 -0.82 -9.03
CA LEU A 107 -15.38 -0.54 -7.65
C LEU A 107 -16.91 -0.50 -7.49
N PRO A 108 -17.44 -0.75 -6.28
CA PRO A 108 -18.86 -0.55 -6.00
C PRO A 108 -19.27 0.92 -6.20
N ASP A 109 -20.42 1.18 -6.82
CA ASP A 109 -20.84 2.55 -7.17
C ASP A 109 -21.01 3.50 -5.96
N ASP A 110 -21.21 2.94 -4.77
CA ASP A 110 -21.53 3.66 -3.52
C ASP A 110 -20.36 3.73 -2.52
N HIS A 111 -19.13 3.45 -2.94
CA HIS A 111 -17.98 3.54 -2.04
C HIS A 111 -17.64 4.99 -1.65
N SER A 112 -17.17 5.18 -0.41
CA SER A 112 -16.77 6.50 0.12
C SER A 112 -15.26 6.79 0.02
N PHE A 113 -14.47 5.89 -0.54
CA PHE A 113 -13.02 6.08 -0.67
C PHE A 113 -12.67 7.14 -1.71
N LYS A 114 -11.70 8.02 -1.38
CA LYS A 114 -11.07 8.90 -2.36
C LYS A 114 -10.31 8.05 -3.38
N THR A 115 -10.46 8.37 -4.66
CA THR A 115 -9.76 7.71 -5.75
C THR A 115 -8.69 8.62 -6.35
N ILE A 116 -7.61 8.03 -6.86
CA ILE A 116 -6.56 8.73 -7.59
C ILE A 116 -6.21 7.95 -8.86
N THR A 117 -5.85 8.65 -9.93
CA THR A 117 -5.38 8.04 -11.19
C THR A 117 -3.87 8.16 -11.37
N ALA A 118 -3.24 9.10 -10.65
CA ALA A 118 -1.81 9.36 -10.62
C ALA A 118 -1.33 9.72 -9.20
N PHE A 119 -0.07 9.41 -8.89
CA PHE A 119 0.52 9.74 -7.59
C PHE A 119 0.82 11.23 -7.40
N THR A 120 0.72 12.04 -8.46
CA THR A 120 0.79 13.51 -8.39
C THR A 120 -0.45 14.16 -7.77
N GLU A 121 -1.50 13.37 -7.49
CA GLU A 121 -2.75 13.81 -6.86
C GLU A 121 -2.73 13.67 -5.32
N ILE A 122 -1.58 13.27 -4.78
CA ILE A 122 -1.31 13.03 -3.36
C ILE A 122 -0.51 14.20 -2.80
#